data_AF-A0A2W7MI98-F1
#
_entry.id   AF-A0A2W7MI98-F1
#
_cell.length_a   1.000
_cell.length_b   1.000
_cell.length_c   1.000
_cell.angle_alpha   90.00
_cell.angle_beta   90.00
_cell.angle_gamma   90.00
#
_symmetry.space_group_name_H-M   'P 1'
#
loop_
_entity.id
_entity.type
_entity.pdbx_description
1 polymer ?
#
loop_
_entity_poly.entity_id
_entity_poly.type
_entity_poly.pdbx_seq_one_letter_code
_entity_poly.pdbx_strand_id
1 'polypeptide(L)'
;MPFIITRLVALFVLCLTLEVPAQTNACPAGETQVCLDGCICLPGLVSDDIHQIAAPALAMWLTQARADAASTGIQPIPPHIREQLLRWYDPSVLDTARYKVSDNGQFNAATAMLQNPDVGAVTLIDIILFRDAQTAEQDIALWAHELKHVQQYQEWGVEGFAQRYTQDFNAVEAPAYAIQAEVRRWGREGNY
;
A
#
# COMPACT_ATOMS: atom_id res chain seq x y z
N MET A 1 38.64 35.54 53.28
CA MET A 1 39.12 34.77 52.11
C MET A 1 37.98 34.70 51.09
N PRO A 2 37.92 35.64 50.13
CA PRO A 2 36.71 36.01 49.39
C PRO A 2 36.73 35.53 47.92
N PHE A 3 37.37 34.40 47.64
CA PHE A 3 37.68 33.97 46.27
C PHE A 3 36.71 32.96 45.64
N ILE A 4 35.69 32.49 46.37
CA ILE A 4 34.80 31.42 45.90
C ILE A 4 33.52 31.94 45.24
N ILE A 5 33.00 33.10 45.68
CA ILE A 5 31.73 33.65 45.17
C ILE A 5 31.90 34.23 43.74
N THR A 6 33.11 34.69 43.39
CA THR A 6 33.39 35.33 42.09
C THR A 6 33.44 34.34 40.92
N ARG A 7 33.67 33.03 41.16
CA ARG A 7 33.73 32.02 40.09
C ARG A 7 32.37 31.44 39.69
N LEU A 8 31.36 31.50 40.57
CA LEU A 8 30.01 31.01 40.27
C LEU A 8 29.17 32.02 39.47
N VAL A 9 29.45 33.33 39.59
CA VAL A 9 28.77 34.36 38.78
C VAL A 9 29.31 34.41 37.35
N ALA A 10 30.59 34.07 37.14
CA ALA A 10 31.20 34.04 35.80
C ALA A 10 30.67 32.90 34.91
N LEU A 11 30.21 31.79 35.50
CA LEU A 11 29.64 30.66 34.74
C LEU A 11 28.16 30.85 34.38
N PHE A 12 27.43 31.70 35.12
CA PHE A 12 26.01 31.97 34.84
C PHE A 12 25.82 33.07 33.78
N VAL A 13 26.79 33.98 33.61
CA VAL A 13 26.74 35.04 32.59
C VAL A 13 27.19 34.54 31.20
N LEU A 14 27.94 33.43 31.11
CA LEU A 14 28.37 32.87 29.82
C LEU A 14 27.29 32.01 29.13
N CYS A 15 26.21 31.64 29.81
CA CYS A 15 25.11 30.86 29.22
C CYS A 15 23.98 31.71 28.60
N LEU A 16 24.10 33.04 28.59
CA LEU A 16 23.05 33.96 28.11
C LEU A 16 23.35 34.63 26.76
N THR A 17 24.32 34.14 25.98
CA THR A 17 24.62 34.68 24.64
C THR A 17 24.69 33.65 23.52
N LEU A 18 24.31 32.40 23.77
CA LEU A 18 24.00 31.45 22.70
C LEU A 18 22.55 31.59 22.28
N GLU A 19 22.19 32.80 21.81
CA GLU A 19 21.14 32.88 20.80
C GLU A 19 21.73 32.29 19.53
N VAL A 20 21.58 30.98 19.37
CA VAL A 20 21.70 30.36 18.06
C VAL A 20 20.66 31.08 17.21
N PRO A 21 21.04 31.83 16.17
CA PRO A 21 20.03 32.32 15.25
C PRO A 21 19.34 31.06 14.73
N ALA A 22 18.05 30.92 14.99
CA ALA A 22 17.23 30.00 14.24
C ALA A 22 17.41 30.45 12.79
N GLN A 23 18.29 29.77 12.06
CA GLN A 23 18.49 30.05 10.65
C GLN A 23 17.15 29.76 10.02
N THR A 24 16.40 30.82 9.71
CA THR A 24 15.24 30.76 8.84
C THR A 24 15.76 30.51 7.43
N ASN A 25 16.35 29.33 7.20
CA ASN A 25 16.50 28.75 5.88
C ASN A 25 15.13 28.19 5.49
N ALA A 26 14.11 29.06 5.53
CA ALA A 26 12.83 28.78 4.95
C ALA A 26 13.06 28.84 3.44
N CYS A 27 12.96 27.69 2.80
CA CYS A 27 12.99 27.60 1.35
C CYS A 27 12.08 28.68 0.73
N PRO A 28 12.40 29.17 -0.49
CA PRO A 28 11.58 30.11 -1.23
C PRO A 28 10.08 29.76 -1.17
N ALA A 29 9.21 30.76 -1.23
CA ALA A 29 7.77 30.52 -1.19
C ALA A 29 7.35 29.56 -2.31
N GLY A 30 6.72 28.44 -1.94
CA GLY A 30 6.42 27.35 -2.86
C GLY A 30 7.53 26.29 -2.96
N GLU A 31 8.49 26.24 -2.03
CA GLU A 31 9.48 25.18 -1.87
C GLU A 31 9.41 24.53 -0.48
N THR A 32 9.69 23.22 -0.39
CA THR A 32 9.75 22.45 0.87
C THR A 32 11.16 21.94 1.12
N GLN A 33 11.59 21.99 2.37
CA GLN A 33 12.90 21.51 2.80
C GLN A 33 12.87 19.99 3.05
N VAL A 34 13.76 19.23 2.42
CA VAL A 34 13.96 17.79 2.67
C VAL A 34 15.39 17.56 3.11
N CYS A 35 15.59 16.89 4.26
CA CYS A 35 16.91 16.63 4.84
C CYS A 35 17.14 15.11 5.00
N LEU A 36 18.17 14.58 4.35
CA LEU A 36 18.62 13.18 4.50
C LEU A 36 20.06 13.13 5.03
N ASP A 37 20.99 13.77 4.32
CA ASP A 37 22.41 13.93 4.75
C ASP A 37 22.91 15.38 4.52
N GLY A 38 21.93 16.28 4.34
CA GLY A 38 22.04 17.67 3.93
C GLY A 38 20.63 18.14 3.55
N CYS A 39 20.32 19.42 3.74
CA CYS A 39 18.99 19.94 3.44
C CYS A 39 18.99 20.60 2.06
N ILE A 40 18.06 20.17 1.22
CA ILE A 40 17.80 20.80 -0.09
C ILE A 40 16.39 21.39 -0.10
N CYS A 41 16.22 22.50 -0.81
CA CYS A 41 14.92 23.07 -1.10
C CYS A 41 14.44 22.52 -2.44
N LEU A 42 13.27 21.88 -2.43
CA LEU A 42 12.61 21.38 -3.62
C LEU A 42 11.35 22.20 -3.86
N PRO A 43 10.95 22.47 -5.13
CA PRO A 43 9.62 22.98 -5.42
C PRO A 43 8.61 22.14 -4.64
N GLY A 44 7.79 22.84 -3.85
CA GLY A 44 6.79 22.30 -2.98
C GLY A 44 5.92 21.45 -3.86
N LEU A 45 6.02 20.14 -3.67
CA LEU A 45 5.25 19.17 -4.42
C LEU A 45 3.78 19.52 -4.19
N VAL A 46 3.17 20.21 -5.14
CA VAL A 46 1.72 20.38 -5.12
C VAL A 46 1.11 18.98 -5.23
N SER A 47 -0.06 18.76 -4.63
CA SER A 47 -0.71 17.43 -4.63
C SER A 47 -0.73 16.82 -6.04
N ASP A 48 -0.98 17.65 -7.06
CA ASP A 48 -0.99 17.25 -8.45
C ASP A 48 0.39 16.74 -8.95
N ASP A 49 1.50 17.35 -8.53
CA ASP A 49 2.85 16.92 -8.88
C ASP A 49 3.21 15.60 -8.18
N ILE A 50 2.72 15.36 -6.97
CA ILE A 50 2.88 14.07 -6.28
C ILE A 50 2.15 12.98 -7.07
N HIS A 51 0.91 13.19 -7.48
CA HIS A 51 0.15 12.19 -8.24
C HIS A 51 0.75 11.91 -9.62
N GLN A 52 1.32 12.92 -10.28
CA GLN A 52 2.01 12.77 -11.57
C GLN A 52 3.24 11.85 -11.50
N ILE A 53 3.88 11.75 -10.34
CA ILE A 53 5.03 10.86 -10.12
C ILE A 53 4.57 9.52 -9.51
N ALA A 54 3.68 9.57 -8.53
CA ALA A 54 3.27 8.40 -7.75
C ALA A 54 2.47 7.39 -8.58
N ALA A 55 1.56 7.85 -9.45
CA ALA A 55 0.73 6.93 -10.23
C ALA A 55 1.54 6.11 -11.24
N PRO A 56 2.43 6.71 -12.08
CA PRO A 56 3.29 5.93 -12.96
C PRO A 56 4.24 5.00 -12.20
N ALA A 57 4.79 5.45 -11.07
CA ALA A 57 5.67 4.63 -10.24
C ALA A 57 4.92 3.39 -9.69
N LEU A 58 3.69 3.57 -9.21
CA LEU A 58 2.85 2.47 -8.73
C LEU A 58 2.46 1.52 -9.88
N ALA A 59 2.10 2.03 -11.05
CA ALA A 59 1.75 1.20 -12.21
C ALA A 59 2.94 0.32 -12.65
N MET A 60 4.15 0.90 -12.68
CA MET A 60 5.37 0.16 -12.96
C MET A 60 5.65 -0.90 -11.91
N TRP A 61 5.51 -0.54 -10.63
CA TRP A 61 5.69 -1.46 -9.51
C TRP A 61 4.72 -2.65 -9.58
N LEU A 62 3.43 -2.40 -9.83
CA LEU A 62 2.40 -3.44 -9.98
C LEU A 62 2.73 -4.39 -11.13
N THR A 63 3.15 -3.83 -12.27
CA THR A 63 3.50 -4.61 -13.46
C THR A 63 4.71 -5.51 -13.19
N GLN A 64 5.76 -4.98 -12.55
CA GLN A 64 6.94 -5.76 -12.20
C GLN A 64 6.61 -6.84 -11.17
N ALA A 65 5.87 -6.50 -10.11
CA ALA A 65 5.47 -7.44 -9.08
C ALA A 65 4.63 -8.58 -9.66
N ARG A 66 3.71 -8.28 -10.58
CA ARG A 66 2.94 -9.30 -11.31
C ARG A 66 3.86 -10.20 -12.14
N ALA A 67 4.81 -9.63 -12.88
CA ALA A 67 5.75 -10.41 -13.69
C ALA A 67 6.57 -11.39 -12.83
N ASP A 68 7.05 -10.92 -11.67
CA ASP A 68 7.78 -11.77 -10.71
C ASP A 68 6.88 -12.90 -10.18
N ALA A 69 5.63 -12.59 -9.83
CA ALA A 69 4.65 -13.56 -9.33
C ALA A 69 4.25 -14.60 -10.39
N ALA A 70 4.20 -14.21 -11.66
CA ALA A 70 3.83 -15.07 -12.79
C ALA A 70 4.89 -16.12 -13.15
N SER A 71 6.12 -15.98 -12.64
CA SER A 71 7.27 -16.81 -13.05
C SER A 71 7.04 -18.32 -12.89
N THR A 72 6.43 -18.77 -11.78
CA THR A 72 6.07 -20.17 -11.53
C THR A 72 4.99 -20.30 -10.46
N GLY A 73 4.21 -21.37 -10.52
CA GLY A 73 3.36 -21.81 -9.39
C GLY A 73 2.02 -21.10 -9.23
N ILE A 74 1.57 -20.34 -10.23
CA ILE A 74 0.20 -19.80 -10.25
C ILE A 74 -0.82 -20.90 -10.54
N GLN A 75 -1.98 -20.81 -9.89
CA GLN A 75 -3.09 -21.76 -10.00
C GLN A 75 -4.39 -21.02 -10.39
N PRO A 76 -5.36 -21.65 -11.07
CA PRO A 76 -6.70 -21.08 -11.25
C PRO A 76 -7.45 -21.03 -9.92
N ILE A 77 -8.54 -20.24 -9.83
CA ILE A 77 -9.40 -20.24 -8.63
C ILE A 77 -9.84 -21.67 -8.28
N PRO A 78 -9.78 -22.09 -7.00
CA PRO A 78 -10.30 -23.39 -6.58
C PRO A 78 -11.77 -23.58 -7.03
N PRO A 79 -12.15 -24.73 -7.64
CA PRO A 79 -13.46 -24.89 -8.26
C PRO A 79 -14.65 -24.57 -7.34
N HIS A 80 -14.58 -24.97 -6.07
CA HIS A 80 -15.65 -24.71 -5.09
C HIS A 80 -15.80 -23.22 -4.74
N ILE A 81 -14.70 -22.45 -4.75
CA ILE A 81 -14.73 -21.00 -4.55
C ILE A 81 -15.27 -20.32 -5.81
N ARG A 82 -14.79 -20.74 -6.98
CA ARG A 82 -15.25 -20.21 -8.28
C ARG A 82 -16.75 -20.36 -8.43
N GLU A 83 -17.29 -21.55 -8.14
CA GLU A 83 -18.72 -21.85 -8.26
C GLU A 83 -19.59 -20.92 -7.40
N GLN A 84 -19.20 -20.71 -6.15
CA GLN A 84 -19.94 -19.83 -5.24
C GLN A 84 -19.87 -18.36 -5.68
N LEU A 85 -18.71 -17.91 -6.20
CA LEU A 85 -18.50 -16.51 -6.58
C LEU A 85 -19.13 -16.11 -7.92
N LEU A 86 -19.59 -17.07 -8.73
CA LEU A 86 -20.40 -16.80 -9.94
C LEU A 86 -21.67 -16.00 -9.64
N ARG A 87 -22.13 -15.96 -8.39
CA ARG A 87 -23.26 -15.15 -7.97
C ARG A 87 -22.99 -13.64 -8.05
N TRP A 88 -21.75 -13.20 -7.86
CA TRP A 88 -21.38 -11.78 -7.78
C TRP A 88 -20.49 -11.30 -8.91
N TYR A 89 -19.75 -12.20 -9.54
CA TYR A 89 -18.77 -11.86 -10.55
C TYR A 89 -19.10 -12.51 -11.90
N ASP A 90 -18.89 -11.74 -12.96
CA ASP A 90 -18.93 -12.28 -14.32
C ASP A 90 -17.86 -13.38 -14.48
N PRO A 91 -18.16 -14.47 -15.22
CA PRO A 91 -17.20 -15.53 -15.46
C PRO A 91 -15.84 -15.04 -15.99
N SER A 92 -15.81 -13.96 -16.78
CA SER A 92 -14.57 -13.39 -17.32
C SER A 92 -13.62 -12.85 -16.24
N VAL A 93 -14.13 -12.32 -15.12
CA VAL A 93 -13.32 -11.90 -13.97
C VAL A 93 -12.69 -13.13 -13.32
N LEU A 94 -13.52 -14.15 -13.07
CA LEU A 94 -13.11 -15.40 -12.42
C LEU A 94 -12.09 -16.20 -13.25
N ASP A 95 -12.29 -16.25 -14.56
CA ASP A 95 -11.44 -17.01 -15.47
C ASP A 95 -10.11 -16.32 -15.76
N THR A 96 -10.05 -15.00 -15.57
CA THR A 96 -8.81 -14.21 -15.64
C THR A 96 -7.97 -14.41 -14.40
N ALA A 97 -8.59 -14.42 -13.22
CA ALA A 97 -7.87 -14.49 -11.96
C ALA A 97 -7.03 -15.78 -11.82
N ARG A 98 -5.83 -15.61 -11.29
CA ARG A 98 -4.94 -16.67 -10.83
C ARG A 98 -4.57 -16.40 -9.39
N TYR A 99 -4.14 -17.42 -8.67
CA TYR A 99 -3.61 -17.22 -7.33
C TYR A 99 -2.30 -17.95 -7.09
N LYS A 100 -1.59 -17.49 -6.08
CA LYS A 100 -0.40 -18.14 -5.53
C LYS A 100 -0.40 -17.94 -4.03
N VAL A 101 0.13 -18.91 -3.29
CA VAL A 101 0.41 -18.77 -1.86
C VAL A 101 1.84 -18.27 -1.72
N SER A 102 2.04 -17.23 -0.92
CA SER A 102 3.34 -16.61 -0.68
C SER A 102 4.33 -17.63 -0.11
N ASP A 103 5.45 -17.85 -0.81
CA ASP A 103 6.61 -18.54 -0.29
C ASP A 103 7.42 -17.52 0.52
N ASN A 104 7.35 -17.60 1.86
CA ASN A 104 8.04 -16.69 2.81
C ASN A 104 9.57 -16.52 2.59
N GLY A 105 10.18 -17.19 1.60
CA GLY A 105 11.58 -17.11 1.23
C GLY A 105 11.92 -16.13 0.10
N GLN A 106 10.94 -15.63 -0.68
CA GLN A 106 11.21 -14.67 -1.76
C GLN A 106 10.72 -13.27 -1.41
N PHE A 107 11.67 -12.42 -0.98
CA PHE A 107 11.38 -11.03 -0.70
C PHE A 107 11.29 -10.24 -2.02
N ASN A 108 10.07 -10.05 -2.51
CA ASN A 108 9.77 -9.13 -3.59
C ASN A 108 8.79 -8.04 -3.12
N ALA A 109 8.61 -7.03 -3.97
CA ALA A 109 7.66 -5.95 -3.81
C ALA A 109 6.31 -6.38 -3.19
N ALA A 110 5.66 -7.40 -3.75
CA ALA A 110 4.35 -7.87 -3.28
C ALA A 110 4.42 -8.51 -1.89
N THR A 111 5.45 -9.30 -1.61
CA THR A 111 5.62 -9.93 -0.29
C THR A 111 5.93 -8.94 0.83
N ALA A 112 6.40 -7.72 0.51
CA ALA A 112 6.60 -6.65 1.48
C ALA A 112 5.25 -6.18 2.06
N MET A 113 4.19 -6.10 1.24
CA MET A 113 2.85 -5.76 1.73
C MET A 113 2.28 -6.86 2.63
N LEU A 114 2.55 -8.13 2.31
CA LEU A 114 2.17 -9.28 3.13
C LEU A 114 2.92 -9.37 4.48
N GLN A 115 3.94 -8.53 4.73
CA GLN A 115 4.55 -8.46 6.07
C GLN A 115 3.63 -7.83 7.12
N ASN A 116 2.64 -7.03 6.70
CA ASN A 116 1.62 -6.53 7.62
C ASN A 116 0.67 -7.69 7.97
N PRO A 117 0.59 -8.16 9.23
CA PRO A 117 -0.21 -9.32 9.62
C PRO A 117 -1.71 -9.18 9.30
N ASP A 118 -2.21 -7.96 9.16
CA ASP A 118 -3.63 -7.69 8.86
C ASP A 118 -4.00 -7.91 7.39
N VAL A 119 -3.01 -8.14 6.51
CA VAL A 119 -3.21 -8.34 5.07
C VAL A 119 -3.29 -9.83 4.76
N GLY A 120 -4.48 -10.35 4.42
CA GLY A 120 -4.66 -11.76 4.07
C GLY A 120 -4.21 -12.12 2.66
N ALA A 121 -4.36 -11.17 1.72
CA ALA A 121 -3.98 -11.32 0.33
C ALA A 121 -3.67 -9.96 -0.31
N VAL A 122 -3.05 -9.98 -1.49
CA VAL A 122 -2.81 -8.80 -2.34
C VAL A 122 -3.08 -9.17 -3.80
N THR A 123 -3.86 -8.35 -4.50
CA THR A 123 -4.10 -8.50 -5.95
C THR A 123 -3.09 -7.73 -6.79
N LEU A 124 -2.29 -8.46 -7.56
CA LEU A 124 -1.38 -7.94 -8.59
C LEU A 124 -2.00 -8.13 -9.97
N ILE A 125 -2.85 -7.20 -10.38
CA ILE A 125 -3.52 -7.18 -11.68
C ILE A 125 -4.51 -8.35 -11.81
N ASP A 126 -4.06 -9.53 -12.21
CA ASP A 126 -4.85 -10.76 -12.31
C ASP A 126 -4.33 -11.88 -11.40
N ILE A 127 -3.22 -11.67 -10.68
CA ILE A 127 -2.64 -12.65 -9.77
C ILE A 127 -2.89 -12.22 -8.32
N ILE A 128 -3.63 -13.05 -7.58
CA ILE A 128 -3.91 -12.85 -6.16
C ILE A 128 -2.87 -13.64 -5.35
N LEU A 129 -2.04 -12.94 -4.59
CA LEU A 129 -1.11 -13.55 -3.65
C LEU A 129 -1.75 -13.66 -2.28
N PHE A 130 -2.00 -14.88 -1.84
CA PHE A 130 -2.46 -15.17 -0.50
C PHE A 130 -1.28 -15.37 0.45
N ARG A 131 -1.44 -14.94 1.70
CA ARG A 131 -0.45 -15.18 2.76
C ARG A 131 -0.21 -16.67 2.99
N ASP A 132 -1.28 -17.44 3.06
CA ASP A 132 -1.24 -18.85 3.42
C ASP A 132 -2.31 -19.65 2.66
N ALA A 133 -2.11 -20.98 2.61
CA ALA A 133 -2.97 -21.88 1.87
C ALA A 133 -4.37 -21.99 2.48
N GLN A 134 -4.50 -21.89 3.81
CA GLN A 134 -5.79 -22.01 4.47
C GLN A 134 -6.71 -20.86 4.04
N THR A 135 -6.20 -19.63 4.07
CA THR A 135 -6.91 -18.45 3.60
C THR A 135 -7.29 -18.59 2.13
N ALA A 136 -6.36 -19.03 1.27
CA ALA A 136 -6.59 -19.24 -0.16
C ALA A 136 -7.65 -20.31 -0.46
N GLU A 137 -7.80 -21.33 0.38
CA GLU A 137 -8.72 -22.45 0.15
C GLU A 137 -10.10 -22.26 0.80
N GLN A 138 -10.22 -21.40 1.81
CA GLN A 138 -11.40 -21.34 2.68
C GLN A 138 -12.06 -19.95 2.78
N ASP A 139 -11.33 -18.85 2.61
CA ASP A 139 -11.91 -17.51 2.79
C ASP A 139 -12.51 -16.95 1.49
N ILE A 140 -13.73 -17.39 1.20
CA ILE A 140 -14.51 -16.98 0.02
C ILE A 140 -14.78 -15.46 0.03
N ALA A 141 -14.91 -14.87 1.21
CA ALA A 141 -15.15 -13.44 1.30
C ALA A 141 -13.90 -12.62 0.97
N LEU A 142 -12.73 -13.07 1.40
CA LEU A 142 -11.47 -12.45 0.98
C LEU A 142 -11.28 -12.63 -0.53
N TRP A 143 -11.58 -13.79 -1.10
CA TRP A 143 -11.61 -13.95 -2.56
C TRP A 143 -12.52 -12.93 -3.24
N ALA A 144 -13.71 -12.68 -2.69
CA ALA A 144 -14.61 -11.69 -3.22
C ALA A 144 -14.03 -10.27 -3.16
N HIS A 145 -13.25 -9.94 -2.13
CA HIS A 145 -12.51 -8.68 -2.04
C HIS A 145 -11.48 -8.58 -3.17
N GLU A 146 -10.59 -9.57 -3.26
CA GLU A 146 -9.48 -9.56 -4.23
C GLU A 146 -9.97 -9.56 -5.69
N LEU A 147 -11.05 -10.29 -5.98
CA LEU A 147 -11.67 -10.26 -7.32
C LEU A 147 -12.26 -8.89 -7.67
N LYS A 148 -12.62 -8.06 -6.69
CA LYS A 148 -13.02 -6.68 -6.98
C LYS A 148 -11.86 -5.91 -7.57
N HIS A 149 -10.64 -6.12 -7.06
CA HIS A 149 -9.46 -5.50 -7.64
C HIS A 149 -9.14 -6.07 -9.02
N VAL A 150 -9.28 -7.38 -9.25
CA VAL A 150 -9.15 -7.97 -10.60
C VAL A 150 -10.11 -7.29 -11.59
N GLN A 151 -11.37 -7.13 -11.19
CA GLN A 151 -12.37 -6.42 -12.00
C GLN A 151 -11.96 -4.96 -12.24
N GLN A 152 -11.52 -4.23 -11.21
CA GLN A 152 -11.06 -2.85 -11.36
C GLN A 152 -9.87 -2.73 -12.32
N TYR A 153 -8.93 -3.68 -12.30
CA TYR A 153 -7.84 -3.72 -13.28
C TYR A 153 -8.32 -4.00 -14.70
N GLN A 154 -9.30 -4.89 -14.88
CA GLN A 154 -9.91 -5.13 -16.19
C GLN A 154 -10.63 -3.89 -16.73
N GLU A 155 -11.34 -3.16 -15.87
CA GLU A 155 -12.15 -2.00 -16.25
C GLU A 155 -11.32 -0.74 -16.48
N TRP A 156 -10.29 -0.51 -15.66
CA TRP A 156 -9.54 0.74 -15.66
C TRP A 156 -8.14 0.62 -16.27
N GLY A 157 -7.65 -0.60 -16.45
CA GLY A 157 -6.24 -0.87 -16.71
C GLY A 157 -5.35 -0.55 -15.50
N VAL A 158 -4.07 -0.92 -15.60
CA VAL A 158 -3.08 -0.74 -14.53
C VAL A 158 -2.85 0.75 -14.21
N GLU A 159 -2.73 1.58 -15.24
CA GLU A 159 -2.53 3.03 -15.09
C GLU A 159 -3.73 3.71 -14.45
N GLY A 160 -4.95 3.36 -14.90
CA GLY A 160 -6.18 3.93 -14.35
C GLY A 160 -6.44 3.50 -12.90
N PHE A 161 -6.07 2.27 -12.55
CA PHE A 161 -6.07 1.82 -11.17
C PHE A 161 -5.06 2.62 -10.33
N ALA A 162 -3.80 2.71 -10.77
CA ALA A 162 -2.76 3.39 -10.02
C ALA A 162 -3.06 4.89 -9.81
N GLN A 163 -3.64 5.56 -10.81
CA GLN A 163 -4.11 6.94 -10.69
C GLN A 163 -5.17 7.07 -9.58
N ARG A 164 -6.22 6.24 -9.62
CA ARG A 164 -7.30 6.29 -8.62
C ARG A 164 -6.79 5.96 -7.22
N TYR A 165 -5.95 4.93 -7.10
CA TYR A 165 -5.42 4.49 -5.83
C TYR A 165 -4.51 5.55 -5.18
N THR A 166 -3.67 6.22 -5.98
CA THR A 166 -2.81 7.29 -5.45
C THR A 166 -3.57 8.58 -5.14
N GLN A 167 -4.71 8.83 -5.79
CA GLN A 167 -5.57 9.98 -5.51
C GLN A 167 -6.46 9.77 -4.29
N ASP A 168 -7.17 8.63 -4.24
CA ASP A 168 -8.03 8.24 -3.14
C ASP A 168 -8.12 6.71 -3.05
N PHE A 169 -7.24 6.12 -2.23
CA PHE A 169 -7.24 4.68 -2.02
C PHE A 169 -8.58 4.18 -1.43
N ASN A 170 -9.29 4.99 -0.64
CA ASN A 170 -10.56 4.56 -0.05
C ASN A 170 -11.64 4.35 -1.12
N ALA A 171 -11.64 5.17 -2.18
CA ALA A 171 -12.56 4.99 -3.30
C ALA A 171 -12.32 3.68 -4.07
N VAL A 172 -11.08 3.16 -4.04
CA VAL A 172 -10.72 1.86 -4.64
C VAL A 172 -11.04 0.70 -3.71
N GLU A 173 -10.74 0.83 -2.41
CA GLU A 173 -10.91 -0.20 -1.38
C GLU A 173 -12.36 -0.39 -0.92
N ALA A 174 -13.15 0.68 -0.81
CA ALA A 174 -14.51 0.61 -0.25
C ALA A 174 -15.43 -0.37 -1.01
N PRO A 175 -15.45 -0.40 -2.36
CA PRO A 175 -16.19 -1.43 -3.11
C PRO A 175 -15.73 -2.86 -2.80
N ALA A 176 -14.44 -3.08 -2.59
CA ALA A 176 -13.87 -4.39 -2.27
C ALA A 176 -14.27 -4.84 -0.85
N TYR A 177 -14.27 -3.93 0.13
CA TYR A 177 -14.82 -4.22 1.46
C TYR A 177 -16.33 -4.43 1.47
N ALA A 178 -17.08 -3.71 0.65
CA ALA A 178 -18.53 -3.85 0.56
C ALA A 178 -18.92 -5.27 0.13
N ILE A 179 -18.31 -5.78 -0.95
CA ILE A 179 -18.57 -7.13 -1.45
C ILE A 179 -18.06 -8.20 -0.48
N GLN A 180 -16.89 -8.01 0.15
CA GLN A 180 -16.41 -8.89 1.20
C GLN A 180 -17.44 -9.02 2.33
N ALA A 181 -17.97 -7.90 2.81
CA ALA A 181 -18.97 -7.89 3.87
C ALA A 181 -20.28 -8.59 3.45
N GLU A 182 -20.68 -8.43 2.19
CA GLU A 182 -21.85 -9.12 1.62
C GLU A 182 -21.66 -10.63 1.58
N VAL A 183 -20.55 -11.11 1.02
CA VAL A 183 -20.26 -12.55 0.94
C VAL A 183 -20.12 -13.16 2.33
N ARG A 184 -19.51 -12.45 3.30
CA ARG A 184 -19.47 -12.89 4.70
C ARG A 184 -20.86 -13.03 5.31
N ARG A 185 -21.81 -12.14 4.99
CA ARG A 185 -23.20 -12.26 5.48
C ARG A 185 -23.87 -13.48 4.85
N TRP A 186 -23.76 -13.62 3.53
CA TRP A 186 -24.34 -14.74 2.79
C TRP A 186 -23.87 -16.11 3.29
N GLY A 187 -22.58 -16.28 3.59
CA GLY A 187 -22.04 -17.53 4.13
C GLY A 187 -22.52 -17.84 5.54
N ARG A 188 -22.69 -16.81 6.41
CA ARG A 188 -23.25 -17.00 7.76
C ARG A 188 -24.71 -17.43 7.76
N GLU A 189 -25.44 -17.15 6.69
CA GLU A 189 -26.83 -17.57 6.51
C GLU A 189 -26.95 -19.04 6.06
N GLY A 190 -25.82 -19.75 5.91
CA GLY A 190 -25.79 -21.18 5.56
C GLY A 190 -26.03 -21.47 4.08
N ASN A 191 -25.89 -20.46 3.23
CA ASN A 191 -25.96 -20.65 1.78
C ASN A 191 -24.61 -21.20 1.30
N TYR A 192 -24.59 -22.45 0.83
CA TYR A 192 -23.45 -23.12 0.19
C TYR A 192 -23.97 -24.07 -0.89
#